data_AF-A0A351TIM9-F1
#
_entry.id   AF-A0A351TIM9-F1
#
_cell.length_a   1.000
_cell.length_b   1.000
_cell.length_c   1.000
_cell.angle_alpha   90.00
_cell.angle_beta   90.00
_cell.angle_gamma   90.00
#
_symmetry.space_group_name_H-M   'P 1'
#
loop_
_entity.id
_entity.type
_entity.pdbx_description
1 polymer ?
#
loop_
_entity_poly.entity_id
_entity_poly.type
_entity_poly.pdbx_seq_one_letter_code
_entity_poly.pdbx_strand_id
1 'polypeptide(L)'
;QKAGSFKIVGGVFPPISYQEKAIMGKIGIYSVSDRYIAFLRSDSKLRNVFDNKEGLRFHTRKYLGAVFMHDEFHYYIPFSSPKNSDYIIRQDGTREIRKSIIPIIRMTTADTVSGALELKGTLKLSNMIPVPLSELVPYRISDETDFDYKQVVMKEYSFITANLSMILKNAEVIYRQKTNADKLFADKEAPKYIENTVDFKYAESKCKEFQCR
;
A
#
# COMPACT_ATOMS: atom_id res chain seq x y z
N GLN A 1 -44.00 -3.35 30.27
CA GLN A 1 -42.86 -3.44 29.34
C GLN A 1 -41.59 -3.14 30.12
N LYS A 2 -40.74 -4.15 30.35
CA LYS A 2 -39.43 -3.98 31.00
C LYS A 2 -38.39 -3.73 29.91
N ALA A 3 -37.82 -2.54 29.84
CA ALA A 3 -36.66 -2.26 29.02
C ALA A 3 -35.42 -2.85 29.74
N GLY A 4 -34.89 -3.95 29.19
CA GLY A 4 -33.63 -4.53 29.62
C GLY A 4 -32.47 -3.69 29.10
N SER A 5 -31.63 -3.19 30.01
CA SER A 5 -30.36 -2.55 29.68
C SER A 5 -29.35 -3.61 29.29
N PHE A 6 -28.97 -3.64 28.01
CA PHE A 6 -27.82 -4.41 27.53
C PHE A 6 -26.54 -3.74 28.04
N LYS A 7 -25.82 -4.41 28.95
CA LYS A 7 -24.44 -4.04 29.30
C LYS A 7 -23.53 -4.48 28.15
N ILE A 8 -22.89 -3.52 27.50
CA ILE A 8 -21.75 -3.78 26.59
C ILE A 8 -20.58 -4.21 27.48
N VAL A 9 -20.16 -5.47 27.33
CA VAL A 9 -18.95 -5.99 27.98
C VAL A 9 -17.76 -5.42 27.22
N GLY A 10 -17.09 -4.43 27.80
CA GLY A 10 -15.84 -3.89 27.30
C GLY A 10 -14.73 -4.94 27.40
N GLY A 11 -14.36 -5.52 26.27
CA GLY A 11 -13.14 -6.30 26.16
C GLY A 11 -11.94 -5.36 26.32
N VAL A 12 -11.17 -5.55 27.40
CA VAL A 12 -9.88 -4.89 27.57
C VAL A 12 -8.90 -5.58 26.62
N PHE A 13 -8.65 -4.95 25.48
CA PHE A 13 -7.55 -5.37 24.61
C PHE A 13 -6.22 -5.19 25.36
N PRO A 14 -5.26 -6.11 25.20
CA PRO A 14 -3.97 -6.00 25.85
C PRO A 14 -3.25 -4.70 25.46
N PRO A 15 -2.46 -4.11 26.36
CA PRO A 15 -1.75 -2.87 26.06
C PRO A 15 -0.75 -3.11 24.93
N ILE A 16 -0.86 -2.26 23.90
CA ILE A 16 0.06 -2.19 22.75
C ILE A 16 1.50 -2.10 23.26
N SER A 17 2.36 -3.00 22.77
CA SER A 17 3.78 -3.10 23.14
C SER A 17 4.57 -1.87 22.70
N TYR A 18 5.75 -1.66 23.29
CA TYR A 18 6.63 -0.53 22.98
C TYR A 18 7.09 -0.53 21.51
N GLN A 19 7.32 -1.69 20.92
CA GLN A 19 7.66 -1.80 19.49
C GLN A 19 6.50 -1.40 18.59
N GLU A 20 5.28 -1.80 18.95
CA GLU A 20 4.06 -1.40 18.23
C GLU A 20 3.83 0.11 18.34
N LYS A 21 4.07 0.73 19.51
CA LYS A 21 4.05 2.20 19.67
C LYS A 21 5.14 2.93 18.89
N ALA A 22 6.30 2.30 18.64
CA ALA A 22 7.37 2.89 17.83
C ALA A 22 7.10 2.81 16.32
N ILE A 23 6.32 1.81 15.88
CA ILE A 23 5.82 1.67 14.50
C ILE A 23 4.62 2.60 14.27
N MET A 24 3.74 2.74 15.27
CA MET A 24 2.59 3.65 15.23
C MET A 24 3.05 5.10 15.30
N GLY A 25 3.04 5.79 14.16
CA GLY A 25 3.30 7.23 14.05
C GLY A 25 4.49 7.62 13.16
N LYS A 26 5.25 6.65 12.62
CA LYS A 26 6.29 6.93 11.63
C LYS A 26 6.06 6.15 10.34
N ILE A 27 5.92 6.90 9.25
CA ILE A 27 5.91 6.33 7.91
C ILE A 27 7.30 5.77 7.61
N GLY A 28 7.35 4.54 7.14
CA GLY A 28 8.56 3.81 6.84
C GLY A 28 8.37 2.81 5.72
N ILE A 29 9.47 2.16 5.34
CA ILE A 29 9.48 1.07 4.37
C ILE A 29 9.56 -0.25 5.12
N TYR A 30 8.76 -1.22 4.70
CA TYR A 30 8.64 -2.53 5.34
C TYR A 30 8.65 -3.62 4.27
N SER A 31 8.97 -4.84 4.66
CA SER A 31 8.50 -6.05 3.99
C SER A 31 7.36 -6.67 4.77
N VAL A 32 6.45 -7.33 4.06
CA VAL A 32 5.36 -8.12 4.64
C VAL A 32 5.69 -9.59 4.48
N SER A 33 5.43 -10.39 5.51
CA SER A 33 5.73 -11.83 5.51
C SER A 33 5.08 -12.57 4.34
N ASP A 34 5.80 -13.55 3.79
CA ASP A 34 5.27 -14.38 2.70
C ASP A 34 4.05 -15.18 3.14
N ARG A 35 4.02 -15.67 4.39
CA ARG A 35 2.86 -16.39 4.94
C ARG A 35 1.58 -15.57 4.92
N TYR A 36 1.66 -14.28 5.24
CA TYR A 36 0.48 -13.41 5.28
C TYR A 36 0.01 -13.05 3.86
N ILE A 37 0.95 -12.75 2.97
CA ILE A 37 0.64 -12.50 1.56
C ILE A 37 0.03 -13.75 0.89
N ALA A 38 0.58 -14.93 1.15
CA ALA A 38 0.02 -16.20 0.67
C ALA A 38 -1.38 -16.46 1.24
N PHE A 39 -1.59 -16.19 2.54
CA PHE A 39 -2.90 -16.30 3.17
C PHE A 39 -3.93 -15.39 2.49
N LEU A 40 -3.64 -14.09 2.32
CA LEU A 40 -4.57 -13.18 1.64
C LEU A 40 -4.84 -13.62 0.20
N ARG A 41 -3.80 -14.05 -0.54
CA ARG A 41 -3.91 -14.44 -1.95
C ARG A 41 -4.53 -15.82 -2.16
N SER A 42 -4.65 -16.65 -1.11
CA SER A 42 -5.37 -17.92 -1.19
C SER A 42 -6.87 -17.73 -1.44
N ASP A 43 -7.41 -16.53 -1.16
CA ASP A 43 -8.78 -16.15 -1.43
C ASP A 43 -8.90 -15.41 -2.77
N SER A 44 -9.74 -15.92 -3.68
CA SER A 44 -9.94 -15.35 -5.01
C SER A 44 -10.48 -13.92 -4.98
N LYS A 45 -11.19 -13.52 -3.92
CA LYS A 45 -11.70 -12.15 -3.74
C LYS A 45 -10.57 -11.14 -3.50
N LEU A 46 -9.42 -11.61 -3.02
CA LEU A 46 -8.22 -10.80 -2.79
C LEU A 46 -7.12 -11.05 -3.84
N ARG A 47 -7.48 -11.54 -5.03
CA ARG A 47 -6.55 -11.74 -6.17
C ARG A 47 -5.71 -10.52 -6.54
N ASN A 48 -6.20 -9.32 -6.22
CA ASN A 48 -5.54 -8.03 -6.48
C ASN A 48 -4.42 -7.70 -5.46
N VAL A 49 -4.27 -8.46 -4.38
CA VAL A 49 -3.13 -8.32 -3.46
C VAL A 49 -1.85 -8.71 -4.19
N PHE A 50 -0.81 -7.89 -4.08
CA PHE A 50 0.43 -8.12 -4.81
C PHE A 50 1.19 -9.33 -4.25
N ASP A 51 1.74 -10.12 -5.16
CA ASP A 51 2.60 -11.25 -4.82
C ASP A 51 4.01 -10.79 -4.42
N ASN A 52 4.57 -11.41 -3.40
CA ASN A 52 5.95 -11.16 -2.95
C ASN A 52 7.01 -11.80 -3.85
N LYS A 53 6.62 -12.67 -4.79
CA LYS A 53 7.45 -13.40 -5.75
C LYS A 53 8.53 -14.25 -5.08
N GLU A 54 8.19 -14.95 -4.01
CA GLU A 54 9.14 -15.69 -3.15
C GLU A 54 10.14 -16.57 -3.92
N GLY A 55 9.73 -17.23 -5.00
CA GLY A 55 10.61 -18.08 -5.83
C GLY A 55 11.36 -17.40 -6.99
N LEU A 56 11.10 -16.11 -7.27
CA LEU A 56 11.65 -15.40 -8.45
C LEU A 56 12.22 -14.02 -8.10
N ARG A 57 12.29 -13.68 -6.82
CA ARG A 57 12.71 -12.35 -6.37
C ARG A 57 14.23 -12.29 -6.17
N PHE A 58 14.82 -11.22 -6.70
CA PHE A 58 16.13 -10.75 -6.27
C PHE A 58 16.02 -9.91 -4.99
N HIS A 59 14.92 -9.16 -4.85
CA HIS A 59 14.61 -8.37 -3.64
C HIS A 59 13.16 -8.57 -3.20
N THR A 60 12.92 -8.67 -1.89
CA THR A 60 11.58 -8.74 -1.30
C THR A 60 10.77 -7.49 -1.62
N ARG A 61 9.48 -7.69 -1.93
CA ARG A 61 8.57 -6.57 -2.20
C ARG A 61 8.50 -5.65 -0.97
N LYS A 62 8.75 -4.38 -1.22
CA LYS A 62 8.65 -3.32 -0.22
C LYS A 62 7.25 -2.75 -0.16
N TYR A 63 6.91 -2.26 1.02
CA TYR A 63 5.64 -1.64 1.34
C TYR A 63 5.88 -0.31 2.08
N LEU A 64 5.12 0.72 1.74
CA LEU A 64 5.13 2.01 2.44
C LEU A 64 4.01 2.01 3.46
N GLY A 65 4.30 2.25 4.74
CA GLY A 65 3.25 2.35 5.73
C GLY A 65 3.71 2.87 7.10
N ALA A 66 2.81 3.01 8.07
CA ALA A 66 1.37 3.00 7.86
C ALA A 66 0.94 4.30 7.15
N VAL A 67 0.25 4.20 6.00
CA VAL A 67 -0.16 5.37 5.18
C VAL A 67 -1.59 5.83 5.45
N PHE A 68 -2.38 4.98 6.08
CA PHE A 68 -3.77 5.22 6.42
C PHE A 68 -4.14 4.29 7.58
N MET A 69 -4.98 4.78 8.49
CA MET A 69 -5.49 4.02 9.62
C MET A 69 -7.01 4.12 9.61
N HIS A 70 -7.66 2.98 9.82
CA HIS A 70 -9.10 2.91 10.03
C HIS A 70 -9.38 1.91 11.14
N ASP A 71 -9.94 2.41 12.24
CA ASP A 71 -10.06 1.66 13.49
C ASP A 71 -8.71 1.06 13.91
N GLU A 72 -8.61 -0.26 14.08
CA GLU A 72 -7.38 -0.99 14.42
C GLU A 72 -6.48 -1.33 13.22
N PHE A 73 -6.92 -1.04 11.99
CA PHE A 73 -6.24 -1.48 10.77
C PHE A 73 -5.25 -0.45 10.25
N HIS A 74 -4.00 -0.89 10.08
CA HIS A 74 -2.91 -0.10 9.53
C HIS A 74 -2.64 -0.51 8.08
N TYR A 75 -2.73 0.44 7.15
CA TYR A 75 -2.60 0.17 5.71
C TYR A 75 -1.19 0.42 5.17
N TYR A 76 -0.77 -0.48 4.29
CA TYR A 76 0.56 -0.50 3.66
C TYR A 76 0.44 -0.58 2.14
N ILE A 77 1.12 0.32 1.42
CA ILE A 77 1.08 0.39 -0.05
C ILE A 77 2.24 -0.41 -0.65
N PRO A 78 2.00 -1.39 -1.52
CA PRO A 78 3.08 -2.10 -2.20
C PRO A 78 3.82 -1.20 -3.20
N PHE A 79 5.14 -1.30 -3.19
CA PHE A 79 6.02 -0.79 -4.25
C PHE A 79 5.92 -1.72 -5.46
N SER A 80 6.12 -1.16 -6.65
CA SER A 80 6.26 -1.92 -7.89
C SER A 80 7.23 -1.23 -8.84
N SER A 81 8.12 -2.02 -9.43
CA SER A 81 9.01 -1.56 -10.50
C SER A 81 8.24 -1.03 -11.70
N PRO A 82 8.85 -0.13 -12.51
CA PRO A 82 8.27 0.39 -13.75
C PRO A 82 7.84 -0.71 -14.71
N LYS A 83 6.71 -0.52 -15.41
CA LYS A 83 6.22 -1.41 -16.45
C LYS A 83 5.90 -0.63 -17.72
N ASN A 84 5.81 -1.30 -18.87
CA ASN A 84 5.41 -0.65 -20.14
C ASN A 84 4.07 0.10 -20.03
N SER A 85 3.14 -0.41 -19.22
CA SER A 85 1.85 0.24 -18.95
C SER A 85 1.96 1.61 -18.27
N ASP A 86 3.12 1.93 -17.67
CA ASP A 86 3.37 3.22 -17.03
C ASP A 86 3.78 4.31 -18.03
N TYR A 87 3.94 3.96 -19.31
CA TYR A 87 4.32 4.88 -20.37
C TYR A 87 3.20 5.05 -21.40
N ILE A 88 3.23 6.19 -22.07
CA ILE A 88 2.59 6.45 -23.35
C ILE A 88 3.70 6.39 -24.39
N ILE A 89 3.56 5.47 -25.35
CA ILE A 89 4.49 5.39 -26.48
C ILE A 89 3.93 6.30 -27.56
N ARG A 90 4.68 7.34 -27.91
CA ARG A 90 4.34 8.30 -28.96
C ARG A 90 4.66 7.70 -30.34
N GLN A 91 4.15 8.32 -31.40
CA GLN A 91 4.32 7.84 -32.78
C GLN A 91 5.80 7.83 -33.22
N ASP A 92 6.61 8.73 -32.68
CA ASP A 92 8.06 8.82 -32.89
C ASP A 92 8.88 7.80 -32.06
N GLY A 93 8.21 6.91 -31.32
CA GLY A 93 8.83 5.92 -30.46
C GLY A 93 9.25 6.45 -29.08
N THR A 94 9.08 7.74 -28.80
CA THR A 94 9.42 8.31 -27.49
C THR A 94 8.46 7.78 -26.41
N ARG A 95 9.02 7.59 -25.20
CA ARG A 95 8.26 7.10 -24.04
C ARG A 95 8.03 8.23 -23.06
N GLU A 96 6.77 8.57 -22.86
CA GLU A 96 6.36 9.56 -21.87
C GLU A 96 5.77 8.86 -20.64
N ILE A 97 6.25 9.22 -19.45
CA ILE A 97 5.73 8.69 -18.19
C ILE A 97 4.30 9.19 -17.99
N ARG A 98 3.35 8.27 -17.77
CA ARG A 98 1.97 8.64 -17.44
C ARG A 98 1.94 9.44 -16.13
N LYS A 99 1.01 10.40 -16.03
CA LYS A 99 0.81 11.13 -14.77
C LYS A 99 0.34 10.19 -13.65
N SER A 100 0.69 10.54 -12.42
CA SER A 100 0.11 9.90 -11.24
C SER A 100 -1.39 10.16 -11.17
N ILE A 101 -2.15 9.17 -10.70
CA ILE A 101 -3.58 9.27 -10.40
C ILE A 101 -3.83 8.64 -9.04
N ILE A 102 -5.02 8.81 -8.46
CA ILE A 102 -5.37 8.29 -7.12
C ILE A 102 -4.90 6.83 -6.89
N PRO A 103 -5.19 5.84 -7.75
CA PRO A 103 -4.79 4.44 -7.49
C PRO A 103 -3.29 4.15 -7.68
N ILE A 104 -2.53 5.03 -8.34
CA ILE A 104 -1.12 4.80 -8.64
C ILE A 104 -0.31 6.09 -8.65
N ILE A 105 0.68 6.15 -7.77
CA ILE A 105 1.69 7.21 -7.74
C ILE A 105 2.94 6.70 -8.44
N ARG A 106 3.40 7.45 -9.44
CA ARG A 106 4.63 7.20 -10.20
C ARG A 106 5.73 8.07 -9.62
N MET A 107 6.77 7.43 -9.09
CA MET A 107 7.89 8.08 -8.41
C MET A 107 8.96 8.42 -9.44
N THR A 108 9.08 9.70 -9.76
CA THR A 108 9.99 10.20 -10.78
C THR A 108 11.13 10.99 -10.17
N THR A 109 12.27 11.02 -10.86
CA THR A 109 13.42 11.85 -10.51
C THR A 109 13.96 12.49 -11.78
N ALA A 110 14.60 13.64 -11.69
CA ALA A 110 15.32 14.21 -12.83
C ALA A 110 16.69 13.55 -12.93
N ASP A 111 17.05 13.08 -14.11
CA ASP A 111 18.41 12.68 -14.41
C ASP A 111 19.34 13.90 -14.27
N THR A 112 20.47 13.72 -13.60
CA THR A 112 21.36 14.82 -13.23
C THR A 112 22.15 15.37 -14.42
N VAL A 113 22.23 14.63 -15.53
CA VAL A 113 22.97 15.02 -16.73
C VAL A 113 22.05 15.64 -17.77
N SER A 114 21.00 14.91 -18.15
CA SER A 114 20.06 15.30 -19.20
C SER A 114 18.90 16.16 -18.71
N GLY A 115 18.62 16.17 -17.40
CA GLY A 115 17.43 16.79 -16.82
C GLY A 115 16.12 16.05 -17.14
N ALA A 116 16.19 14.93 -17.87
CA ALA A 116 15.01 14.15 -18.24
C ALA A 116 14.39 13.45 -17.02
N LEU A 117 13.05 13.35 -16.99
CA LEU A 117 12.37 12.61 -15.94
C LEU A 117 12.52 11.10 -16.12
N GLU A 118 13.00 10.43 -15.08
CA GLU A 118 13.12 8.99 -15.00
C GLU A 118 12.13 8.42 -13.99
N LEU A 119 11.44 7.35 -14.36
CA LEU A 119 10.56 6.61 -13.45
C LEU A 119 11.40 5.59 -12.65
N LYS A 120 11.42 5.72 -11.33
CA LYS A 120 12.15 4.80 -10.44
C LYS A 120 11.29 3.68 -9.89
N GLY A 121 10.00 3.95 -9.68
CA GLY A 121 9.05 2.96 -9.21
C GLY A 121 7.64 3.52 -9.11
N THR A 122 6.74 2.71 -8.59
CA THR A 122 5.33 3.07 -8.40
C THR A 122 4.83 2.60 -7.05
N LEU A 123 3.97 3.40 -6.43
CA LEU A 123 3.16 3.02 -5.28
C LEU A 123 1.76 2.69 -5.77
N LYS A 124 1.27 1.49 -5.48
CA LYS A 124 -0.03 0.99 -5.98
C LYS A 124 -1.10 1.10 -4.89
N LEU A 125 -1.67 2.30 -4.73
CA LEU A 125 -2.65 2.59 -3.68
C LEU A 125 -3.92 1.73 -3.82
N SER A 126 -4.33 1.39 -5.05
CA SER A 126 -5.43 0.44 -5.28
C SER A 126 -5.18 -0.96 -4.73
N ASN A 127 -3.93 -1.26 -4.38
CA ASN A 127 -3.47 -2.57 -3.94
C ASN A 127 -2.88 -2.52 -2.52
N MET A 128 -3.12 -1.42 -1.78
CA MET A 128 -2.76 -1.37 -0.37
C MET A 128 -3.56 -2.40 0.43
N ILE A 129 -2.97 -2.87 1.53
CA ILE A 129 -3.56 -3.91 2.39
C ILE A 129 -3.43 -3.54 3.86
N PRO A 130 -4.38 -3.94 4.72
CA PRO A 130 -4.17 -3.96 6.15
C PRO A 130 -3.16 -5.06 6.49
N VAL A 131 -2.22 -4.77 7.40
CA VAL A 131 -1.18 -5.73 7.80
C VAL A 131 -1.08 -5.78 9.33
N PRO A 132 -1.12 -6.98 9.95
CA PRO A 132 -0.81 -7.12 11.36
C PRO A 132 0.64 -6.73 11.66
N LEU A 133 0.88 -6.11 12.82
CA LEU A 133 2.24 -5.68 13.20
C LEU A 133 3.22 -6.87 13.29
N SER A 134 2.74 -8.07 13.63
CA SER A 134 3.51 -9.32 13.65
C SER A 134 4.03 -9.76 12.27
N GLU A 135 3.44 -9.27 11.18
CA GLU A 135 3.79 -9.64 9.80
C GLU A 135 4.70 -8.62 9.10
N LEU A 136 5.12 -7.59 9.83
CA LEU A 136 5.95 -6.51 9.31
C LEU A 136 7.40 -6.67 9.75
N VAL A 137 8.30 -6.52 8.79
CA VAL A 137 9.73 -6.38 9.06
C VAL A 137 10.18 -5.02 8.53
N PRO A 138 10.70 -4.13 9.39
CA PRO A 138 11.21 -2.84 8.95
C PRO A 138 12.36 -3.00 7.95
N TYR A 139 12.30 -2.25 6.84
CA TYR A 139 13.38 -2.18 5.86
C TYR A 139 14.19 -0.92 6.09
N ARG A 140 15.46 -1.09 6.47
CA ARG A 140 16.41 0.00 6.65
C ARG A 140 17.30 0.11 5.41
N ILE A 141 17.24 1.24 4.73
CA ILE A 141 18.04 1.48 3.51
C ILE A 141 19.55 1.41 3.81
N SER A 142 19.97 1.74 5.04
CA SER A 142 21.35 1.62 5.50
C SER A 142 21.89 0.20 5.39
N ASP A 143 21.02 -0.79 5.59
CA ASP A 143 21.38 -2.20 5.73
C ASP A 143 21.38 -2.93 4.38
N GLU A 144 20.96 -2.24 3.30
CA GLU A 144 21.02 -2.77 1.94
C GLU A 144 22.47 -2.89 1.46
N THR A 145 22.82 -4.11 1.02
CA THR A 145 24.16 -4.47 0.57
C THR A 145 24.31 -4.36 -0.94
N ASP A 146 23.21 -4.52 -1.69
CA ASP A 146 23.19 -4.24 -3.12
C ASP A 146 23.21 -2.72 -3.35
N PHE A 147 24.37 -2.21 -3.78
CA PHE A 147 24.58 -0.78 -3.95
C PHE A 147 23.65 -0.16 -5.00
N ASP A 148 23.46 -0.83 -6.13
CA ASP A 148 22.63 -0.31 -7.23
C ASP A 148 21.17 -0.25 -6.80
N TYR A 149 20.68 -1.32 -6.16
CA TYR A 149 19.33 -1.34 -5.63
C TYR A 149 19.12 -0.32 -4.50
N LYS A 150 20.12 -0.14 -3.62
CA LYS A 150 20.12 0.90 -2.59
C LYS A 150 19.94 2.29 -3.19
N GLN A 151 20.65 2.62 -4.28
CA GLN A 151 20.50 3.90 -4.97
C GLN A 151 19.09 4.11 -5.52
N VAL A 152 18.46 3.07 -6.09
CA VAL A 152 17.07 3.14 -6.55
C VAL A 152 16.15 3.48 -5.39
N VAL A 153 16.29 2.79 -4.27
CA VAL A 153 15.40 2.93 -3.11
C VAL A 153 15.60 4.28 -2.42
N MET A 154 16.83 4.81 -2.40
CA MET A 154 17.08 6.18 -1.92
C MET A 154 16.37 7.23 -2.77
N LYS A 155 16.34 7.06 -4.10
CA LYS A 155 15.60 7.96 -5.01
C LYS A 155 14.09 7.85 -4.81
N GLU A 156 13.57 6.63 -4.63
CA GLU A 156 12.16 6.40 -4.28
C GLU A 156 11.80 7.05 -2.94
N TYR A 157 12.64 6.86 -1.91
CA TYR A 157 12.44 7.44 -0.58
C TYR A 157 12.42 8.97 -0.61
N SER A 158 13.37 9.59 -1.30
CA SER A 158 13.41 11.06 -1.49
C SER A 158 12.13 11.59 -2.15
N PHE A 159 11.61 10.89 -3.16
CA PHE A 159 10.33 11.25 -3.78
C PHE A 159 9.18 11.13 -2.77
N ILE A 160 9.12 10.02 -2.02
CA ILE A 160 8.07 9.76 -1.03
C ILE A 160 8.05 10.85 0.03
N THR A 161 9.21 11.21 0.58
CA THR A 161 9.32 12.25 1.62
C THR A 161 8.85 13.60 1.11
N ALA A 162 9.19 13.97 -0.13
CA ALA A 162 8.78 15.23 -0.73
C ALA A 162 7.27 15.28 -1.05
N ASN A 163 6.62 14.12 -1.24
CA ASN A 163 5.22 14.02 -1.68
C ASN A 163 4.31 13.38 -0.62
N LEU A 164 4.76 13.30 0.64
CA LEU A 164 4.13 12.51 1.69
C LEU A 164 2.67 12.90 1.93
N SER A 165 2.39 14.20 2.03
CA SER A 165 1.03 14.72 2.23
C SER A 165 0.07 14.28 1.12
N MET A 166 0.50 14.31 -0.14
CA MET A 166 -0.28 13.85 -1.28
C MET A 166 -0.52 12.33 -1.21
N ILE A 167 0.51 11.55 -0.86
CA ILE A 167 0.39 10.09 -0.73
C ILE A 167 -0.66 9.71 0.32
N LEU A 168 -0.58 10.32 1.50
CA LEU A 168 -1.52 10.07 2.60
C LEU A 168 -2.95 10.46 2.24
N LYS A 169 -3.13 11.65 1.65
CA LYS A 169 -4.43 12.11 1.17
C LYS A 169 -5.02 11.16 0.12
N ASN A 170 -4.21 10.68 -0.82
CA ASN A 170 -4.68 9.76 -1.85
C ASN A 170 -5.05 8.39 -1.26
N ALA A 171 -4.34 7.91 -0.23
CA ALA A 171 -4.66 6.65 0.46
C ALA A 171 -6.02 6.73 1.16
N GLU A 172 -6.30 7.84 1.85
CA GLU A 172 -7.62 8.10 2.44
C GLU A 172 -8.72 8.19 1.36
N VAL A 173 -8.46 8.94 0.27
CA VAL A 173 -9.43 9.12 -0.81
C VAL A 173 -9.79 7.79 -1.47
N ILE A 174 -8.81 6.95 -1.81
CA ILE A 174 -9.11 5.67 -2.45
C ILE A 174 -9.83 4.72 -1.50
N TYR A 175 -9.47 4.72 -0.21
CA TYR A 175 -10.19 3.94 0.80
C TYR A 175 -11.65 4.33 0.85
N ARG A 176 -11.95 5.64 0.95
CA ARG A 176 -13.32 6.16 0.98
C ARG A 176 -14.08 5.85 -0.32
N GLN A 177 -13.44 6.03 -1.47
CA GLN A 177 -14.05 5.74 -2.77
C GLN A 177 -14.41 4.26 -2.92
N LYS A 178 -13.56 3.35 -2.46
CA LYS A 178 -13.81 1.91 -2.53
C LYS A 178 -14.89 1.46 -1.55
N THR A 179 -14.84 1.94 -0.30
CA THR A 179 -15.74 1.49 0.77
C THR A 179 -17.13 2.14 0.74
N ASN A 180 -17.27 3.30 0.08
CA ASN A 180 -18.55 3.99 -0.09
C ASN A 180 -18.97 4.10 -1.56
N ALA A 181 -18.50 3.19 -2.42
CA ALA A 181 -18.73 3.26 -3.86
C ALA A 181 -20.21 3.38 -4.22
N ASP A 182 -21.07 2.55 -3.61
CA ASP A 182 -22.52 2.52 -3.86
C ASP A 182 -23.20 3.86 -3.57
N LYS A 183 -22.70 4.61 -2.59
CA LYS A 183 -23.23 5.94 -2.22
C LYS A 183 -22.61 7.05 -3.05
N LEU A 184 -21.30 7.00 -3.28
CA LEU A 184 -20.56 8.07 -3.99
C LEU A 184 -20.82 8.08 -5.50
N PHE A 185 -21.23 6.94 -6.05
CA PHE A 185 -21.45 6.72 -7.48
C PHE A 185 -22.86 6.18 -7.76
N ALA A 186 -23.84 6.45 -6.87
CA ALA A 186 -25.23 6.03 -7.07
C ALA A 186 -25.82 6.57 -8.39
N ASP A 187 -25.55 7.85 -8.69
CA ASP A 187 -26.13 8.57 -9.82
C ASP A 187 -25.14 8.77 -10.99
N LYS A 188 -23.97 8.10 -10.97
CA LYS A 188 -22.92 8.29 -11.99
C LYS A 188 -22.02 7.07 -12.12
N GLU A 189 -21.37 6.93 -13.27
CA GLU A 189 -20.39 5.85 -13.47
C GLU A 189 -19.22 5.97 -12.48
N ALA A 190 -18.94 4.89 -11.76
CA ALA A 190 -17.79 4.81 -10.88
C ALA A 190 -16.48 4.79 -11.68
N PRO A 191 -15.39 5.37 -11.17
CA PRO A 191 -14.09 5.25 -11.82
C PRO A 191 -13.69 3.79 -12.01
N LYS A 192 -13.23 3.44 -13.22
CA LYS A 192 -12.87 2.05 -13.60
C LYS A 192 -11.86 1.37 -12.66
N TYR A 193 -11.05 2.13 -11.93
CA TYR A 193 -10.10 1.57 -10.98
C TYR A 193 -10.76 1.04 -9.69
N ILE A 194 -12.01 1.38 -9.39
CA ILE A 194 -12.71 0.93 -8.18
C ILE A 194 -12.93 -0.58 -8.20
N GLU A 195 -13.29 -1.14 -9.36
CA GLU A 195 -13.48 -2.58 -9.54
C GLU A 195 -12.19 -3.37 -9.28
N ASN A 196 -11.05 -2.82 -9.73
CA ASN A 196 -9.74 -3.46 -9.62
C ASN A 196 -8.98 -3.10 -8.32
N THR A 197 -9.57 -2.25 -7.47
CA THR A 197 -9.05 -1.96 -6.14
C THR A 197 -9.36 -3.13 -5.20
N VAL A 198 -8.40 -3.47 -4.32
CA VAL A 198 -8.59 -4.47 -3.25
C VAL A 198 -9.88 -4.16 -2.47
N ASP A 199 -10.68 -5.18 -2.18
CA ASP A 199 -11.81 -5.02 -1.27
C ASP A 199 -11.28 -4.81 0.15
N PHE A 200 -11.12 -3.54 0.53
CA PHE A 200 -10.52 -3.15 1.80
C PHE A 200 -11.27 -3.71 3.01
N LYS A 201 -12.62 -3.68 3.00
CA LYS A 201 -13.42 -4.23 4.10
C LYS A 201 -13.28 -5.75 4.20
N TYR A 202 -13.17 -6.43 3.07
CA TYR A 202 -12.90 -7.87 3.08
C TYR A 202 -11.48 -8.20 3.55
N ALA A 203 -10.48 -7.42 3.12
CA ALA A 203 -9.11 -7.56 3.57
C ALA A 203 -8.96 -7.30 5.08
N GLU A 204 -9.71 -6.35 5.64
CA GLU A 204 -9.80 -6.11 7.09
C GLU A 204 -10.32 -7.35 7.85
N SER A 205 -11.40 -7.97 7.34
CA SER A 205 -11.93 -9.21 7.91
C SER A 205 -10.88 -10.34 7.90
N LYS A 206 -10.15 -10.49 6.79
CA LYS A 206 -9.08 -11.49 6.68
C LYS A 206 -7.88 -11.18 7.57
N CYS A 207 -7.52 -9.90 7.72
CA CYS A 207 -6.48 -9.47 8.66
C CYS A 207 -6.83 -9.91 10.09
N LYS A 208 -8.07 -9.69 10.54
CA LYS A 208 -8.56 -10.18 11.84
C LYS A 208 -8.52 -11.71 11.95
N GLU A 209 -9.01 -12.41 10.92
CA GLU A 209 -9.00 -13.88 10.88
C GLU A 209 -7.57 -14.42 11.08
N PHE A 210 -6.58 -13.80 10.43
CA PHE A 210 -5.19 -14.20 10.57
C PHE A 210 -4.63 -13.99 11.98
N GLN A 211 -4.95 -12.86 12.62
CA GLN A 211 -4.47 -12.54 13.98
C GLN A 211 -5.06 -13.45 15.07
N CYS A 212 -6.21 -14.09 14.80
CA CYS A 212 -6.84 -15.03 15.72
C CYS A 212 -6.36 -16.48 15.57
N ARG A 213 -5.43 -16.76 14.65
CA ARG A 213 -4.80 -18.08 14.44
C ARG A 213 -3.57 -18.25 15.30
#